data_AF-A0A7R9IU83-F1
#
_entry.id   AF-A0A7R9IU83-F1
#
_cell.length_a   1.000
_cell.length_b   1.000
_cell.length_c   1.000
_cell.angle_alpha   90.00
_cell.angle_beta   90.00
_cell.angle_gamma   90.00
#
_symmetry.space_group_name_H-M   'P 1'
#
loop_
_entity.id
_entity.type
_entity.pdbx_description
1 polymer ?
#
loop_
_entity_poly.entity_id
_entity_poly.type
_entity_poly.pdbx_seq_one_letter_code
_entity_poly.pdbx_strand_id
1 'polypeptide(L)'
;PPKLTDICTICYTSGTTGNPKGVMLSHENVIAGVCAVLLQLGEHRPKSDDVMISFLPLAHMLERCCENAMYMMGGAVGFYSGEIPRLSDDMKALRPTVMPAVPRLLNRIYDKVMAELNGSFIKKMLFNMAMSAKEGEIKRCRYLV
;
A
#
# COMPACT_ATOMS: atom_id res chain seq x y z
N PRO A 1 28.09 16.94 1.95
CA PRO A 1 26.67 16.52 1.74
C PRO A 1 26.64 15.35 0.74
N PRO A 2 25.63 14.47 0.79
CA PRO A 2 25.51 13.35 -0.17
C PRO A 2 25.24 13.87 -1.59
N LYS A 3 25.81 13.19 -2.59
CA LYS A 3 25.57 13.42 -4.02
C LYS A 3 24.44 12.52 -4.53
N LEU A 4 23.83 12.90 -5.66
CA LEU A 4 22.76 12.13 -6.31
C LEU A 4 23.17 10.68 -6.65
N THR A 5 24.43 10.50 -7.03
CA THR A 5 25.01 9.21 -7.43
C THR A 5 25.51 8.39 -6.23
N ASP A 6 25.54 8.96 -5.03
CA ASP A 6 25.97 8.22 -3.84
C ASP A 6 24.92 7.15 -3.50
N ILE A 7 25.38 6.01 -2.96
CA ILE A 7 24.49 4.92 -2.56
C ILE A 7 23.62 5.40 -1.39
N CYS A 8 22.31 5.38 -1.61
CA CYS A 8 21.30 5.71 -0.62
C CYS A 8 20.91 4.48 0.21
N THR A 9 20.82 3.30 -0.42
CA THR A 9 20.44 2.07 0.28
C THR A 9 20.84 0.80 -0.44
N ILE A 10 20.93 -0.30 0.30
CA ILE A 10 21.07 -1.65 -0.24
C ILE A 10 19.81 -2.45 0.11
N CYS A 11 19.09 -2.93 -0.90
CA CYS A 11 17.89 -3.77 -0.73
C CYS A 11 18.24 -5.23 -1.02
N TYR A 12 18.11 -6.11 -0.02
CA TYR A 12 18.36 -7.54 -0.22
C TYR A 12 17.14 -8.23 -0.84
N THR A 13 17.41 -9.10 -1.81
CA THR A 13 16.40 -9.92 -2.48
C THR A 13 16.80 -11.39 -2.38
N SER A 14 15.84 -12.31 -2.39
CA SER A 14 16.10 -13.76 -2.21
C SER A 14 17.04 -14.34 -3.27
N GLY A 15 17.10 -13.74 -4.46
CA GLY A 15 17.92 -14.21 -5.58
C GLY A 15 17.46 -15.56 -6.13
N THR A 16 17.70 -15.83 -7.41
CA THR A 16 17.38 -17.14 -8.03
C THR A 16 18.44 -18.21 -7.72
N THR A 17 19.58 -17.83 -7.14
CA THR A 17 20.76 -18.67 -6.90
C THR A 17 20.90 -19.12 -5.44
N GLY A 18 19.85 -19.01 -4.63
CA GLY A 18 19.81 -19.43 -3.21
C GLY A 18 20.40 -18.43 -2.21
N ASN A 19 21.44 -17.68 -2.60
CA ASN A 19 22.02 -16.62 -1.76
C ASN A 19 21.35 -15.25 -2.02
N PRO A 20 20.96 -14.51 -0.96
CA PRO A 20 20.41 -13.18 -1.12
C PRO A 20 21.38 -12.22 -1.82
N LYS A 21 20.86 -11.40 -2.75
CA LYS A 21 21.64 -10.38 -3.47
C LYS A 21 21.25 -8.99 -3.01
N GLY A 22 22.25 -8.16 -2.67
CA GLY A 22 22.06 -6.75 -2.32
C GLY A 22 22.00 -5.88 -3.57
N VAL A 23 20.86 -5.22 -3.78
CA VAL A 23 20.66 -4.23 -4.85
C VAL A 23 21.07 -2.86 -4.31
N MET A 24 22.15 -2.30 -4.85
CA MET A 24 22.60 -0.94 -4.52
C MET A 24 21.73 0.08 -5.26
N LEU A 25 21.09 0.97 -4.52
CA LEU A 25 20.25 2.05 -5.06
C LEU A 25 20.86 3.39 -4.68
N SER A 26 21.15 4.24 -5.66
CA SER A 26 21.57 5.63 -5.44
C SER A 26 20.40 6.52 -5.04
N HIS A 27 20.68 7.74 -4.56
CA HIS A 27 19.64 8.72 -4.26
C HIS A 27 18.77 9.03 -5.48
N GLU A 28 19.37 9.22 -6.65
CA GLU A 28 18.61 9.46 -7.90
C GLU A 28 17.72 8.28 -8.30
N ASN A 29 18.14 7.03 -8.06
CA ASN A 29 17.30 5.86 -8.37
C ASN A 29 16.02 5.86 -7.53
N VAL A 30 16.16 6.12 -6.22
CA VAL A 30 15.01 6.15 -5.29
C VAL A 30 14.05 7.28 -5.67
N ILE A 31 14.58 8.50 -5.85
CA ILE A 31 13.75 9.66 -6.20
C ILE A 31 13.08 9.49 -7.57
N ALA A 32 13.78 8.97 -8.58
CA ALA A 32 13.19 8.70 -9.88
C ALA A 32 12.01 7.71 -9.78
N GLY A 33 12.16 6.65 -8.99
CA GLY A 33 11.08 5.68 -8.74
C GLY A 33 9.88 6.29 -8.04
N VAL A 34 10.10 7.09 -6.99
CA VAL A 34 9.02 7.77 -6.25
C VAL A 34 8.29 8.78 -7.12
N CYS A 35 9.03 9.60 -7.89
CA CYS A 35 8.45 10.54 -8.84
C CYS A 35 7.61 9.84 -9.91
N ALA A 36 8.06 8.69 -10.43
CA ALA A 36 7.29 7.91 -11.40
C ALA A 36 5.94 7.45 -10.82
N VAL A 37 5.92 6.98 -9.57
CA VAL A 37 4.69 6.60 -8.87
C VAL A 37 3.76 7.80 -8.68
N LEU A 38 4.28 8.93 -8.21
CA LEU A 38 3.49 10.15 -8.01
C LEU A 38 2.87 10.66 -9.33
N LEU A 39 3.62 10.59 -10.43
CA LEU A 39 3.12 10.92 -11.77
C LEU A 39 2.02 9.95 -12.21
N GLN A 40 2.21 8.65 -11.99
CA GLN A 40 1.22 7.63 -12.36
C GLN A 40 -0.09 7.76 -11.56
N LEU A 41 -0.02 8.20 -10.31
CA LEU A 41 -1.21 8.45 -9.48
C LEU A 41 -1.99 9.71 -9.92
N GLY A 42 -1.34 10.67 -10.58
CA GLY A 42 -2.01 11.86 -11.12
C GLY A 42 -2.75 12.65 -10.05
N GLU A 43 -4.07 12.79 -10.22
CA GLU A 43 -4.97 13.46 -9.25
C GLU A 43 -5.20 12.66 -7.97
N HIS A 44 -4.85 11.37 -7.96
CA HIS A 44 -4.95 10.47 -6.80
C HIS A 44 -3.64 10.36 -6.02
N ARG A 45 -2.63 11.19 -6.33
CA ARG A 45 -1.40 11.24 -5.54
C ARG A 45 -1.68 11.73 -4.12
N PRO A 46 -0.89 11.30 -3.11
CA PRO A 46 -1.07 11.79 -1.75
C PRO A 46 -0.93 13.31 -1.64
N LYS A 47 -1.59 13.88 -0.65
CA LYS A 47 -1.59 15.31 -0.30
C LYS A 47 -1.08 15.49 1.14
N SER A 48 -0.91 16.75 1.54
CA SER A 48 -0.40 17.08 2.87
C SER A 48 -1.35 16.73 4.02
N ASP A 49 -2.64 16.57 3.73
CA ASP A 49 -3.67 16.13 4.68
C ASP A 49 -3.87 14.61 4.70
N ASP A 50 -3.16 13.87 3.85
CA ASP A 50 -3.22 12.41 3.85
C ASP A 50 -2.36 11.80 4.97
N VAL A 51 -2.84 10.66 5.48
CA VAL A 51 -2.14 9.84 6.47
C VAL A 51 -2.04 8.40 5.97
N MET A 52 -0.81 7.90 5.94
CA MET A 52 -0.50 6.52 5.58
C MET A 52 -0.31 5.67 6.83
N ILE A 53 -0.81 4.44 6.81
CA ILE A 53 -0.39 3.42 7.78
C ILE A 53 0.83 2.65 7.25
N SER A 54 1.94 2.69 7.99
CA SER A 54 3.11 1.86 7.73
C SER A 54 3.01 0.55 8.51
N PHE A 55 2.99 -0.56 7.79
CA PHE A 55 2.89 -1.91 8.37
C PHE A 55 3.65 -2.99 7.59
N LEU A 56 4.14 -2.69 6.38
CA LEU A 56 5.04 -3.63 5.70
C LEU A 56 6.44 -3.46 6.29
N PRO A 57 7.26 -4.52 6.33
CA PRO A 57 8.64 -4.39 6.77
C PRO A 57 9.40 -3.38 5.91
N LEU A 58 10.16 -2.46 6.54
CA LEU A 58 11.01 -1.47 5.85
C LEU A 58 12.12 -2.11 4.99
N ALA A 59 12.39 -3.40 5.19
CA ALA A 59 13.24 -4.18 4.29
C ALA A 59 12.68 -4.27 2.85
N HIS A 60 11.36 -4.11 2.69
CA HIS A 60 10.72 -4.08 1.38
C HIS A 60 10.76 -2.67 0.79
N MET A 61 11.31 -2.55 -0.42
CA MET A 61 11.41 -1.27 -1.13
C MET A 61 10.05 -0.60 -1.36
N LEU A 62 8.96 -1.38 -1.49
CA LEU A 62 7.61 -0.85 -1.66
C LEU A 62 7.22 0.09 -0.50
N GLU A 63 7.43 -0.34 0.75
CA GLU A 63 7.06 0.46 1.92
C GLU A 63 7.79 1.80 1.91
N ARG A 64 9.10 1.74 1.65
CA ARG A 64 9.95 2.92 1.59
C ARG A 64 9.57 3.86 0.46
N CYS A 65 9.18 3.32 -0.71
CA CYS A 65 8.66 4.15 -1.80
C CYS A 65 7.39 4.89 -1.38
N CYS A 66 6.44 4.21 -0.72
CA CYS A 66 5.22 4.82 -0.23
C CYS A 66 5.50 5.89 0.84
N GLU A 67 6.37 5.62 1.81
CA GLU A 67 6.79 6.59 2.82
C GLU A 67 7.44 7.83 2.19
N ASN A 68 8.39 7.64 1.25
CA ASN A 68 9.03 8.76 0.56
C ASN A 68 8.01 9.58 -0.24
N ALA A 69 7.01 8.93 -0.87
CA ALA A 69 5.93 9.64 -1.54
C ALA A 69 5.12 10.50 -0.55
N MET A 70 4.78 9.96 0.63
CA MET A 70 4.10 10.72 1.69
C MET A 70 4.93 11.92 2.15
N TYR A 71 6.21 11.71 2.45
CA TYR A 71 7.10 12.77 2.92
C TYR A 71 7.29 13.87 1.87
N MET A 72 7.43 13.51 0.59
CA MET A 72 7.56 14.48 -0.50
C MET A 72 6.29 15.32 -0.69
N MET A 73 5.12 14.75 -0.41
CA MET A 73 3.83 15.44 -0.53
C MET A 73 3.41 16.17 0.77
N GLY A 74 4.20 16.06 1.83
CA GLY A 74 3.91 16.65 3.14
C GLY A 74 2.85 15.91 3.95
N GLY A 75 2.54 14.66 3.59
CA GLY A 75 1.61 13.81 4.33
C GLY A 75 2.23 13.16 5.56
N ALA A 76 1.40 12.50 6.37
CA ALA A 76 1.82 11.84 7.60
C ALA A 76 1.96 10.31 7.42
N VAL A 77 2.86 9.69 8.19
CA VAL A 77 3.02 8.23 8.26
C VAL A 77 2.85 7.79 9.72
N GLY A 78 1.91 6.90 9.98
CA GLY A 78 1.70 6.26 11.28
C GLY A 78 2.16 4.81 11.26
N PHE A 79 3.07 4.44 12.16
CA PHE A 79 3.57 3.08 12.29
C PHE A 79 2.60 2.21 13.09
N TYR A 80 2.29 1.03 12.57
CA TYR A 80 1.47 0.04 13.27
C TYR A 80 2.14 -0.47 14.55
N SER A 81 1.35 -1.10 15.42
CA SER A 81 1.79 -1.58 16.73
C SER A 81 2.74 -2.79 16.71
N GLY A 82 3.26 -3.20 15.54
CA GLY A 82 4.17 -4.34 15.36
C GLY A 82 3.49 -5.69 15.13
N GLU A 83 2.20 -5.82 15.47
CA GLU A 83 1.45 -7.07 15.39
C GLU A 83 0.38 -7.02 14.30
N ILE A 84 0.54 -7.82 13.24
CA ILE A 84 -0.44 -7.87 12.12
C ILE A 84 -1.88 -8.18 12.58
N PRO A 85 -2.13 -9.04 13.59
CA PRO A 85 -3.50 -9.23 14.11
C PRO A 85 -4.15 -7.94 14.64
N ARG A 86 -3.37 -7.02 15.21
CA ARG A 86 -3.84 -5.72 15.74
C ARG A 86 -3.96 -4.61 14.69
N LEU A 87 -3.51 -4.86 13.46
CA LEU A 87 -3.52 -3.86 12.39
C LEU A 87 -4.91 -3.25 12.16
N SER A 88 -5.98 -4.02 12.37
CA SER A 88 -7.34 -3.49 12.26
C SER A 88 -7.67 -2.44 13.31
N ASP A 89 -7.13 -2.55 14.52
CA ASP A 89 -7.36 -1.59 15.60
C ASP A 89 -6.45 -0.38 15.43
N ASP A 90 -5.21 -0.58 14.98
CA ASP A 90 -4.30 0.49 14.58
C ASP A 90 -4.92 1.35 13.47
N MET A 91 -5.55 0.72 12.46
CA MET A 91 -6.26 1.45 11.39
C MET A 91 -7.48 2.23 11.92
N LYS A 92 -8.21 1.72 12.91
CA LYS A 92 -9.35 2.46 13.51
C LYS A 92 -8.87 3.69 14.27
N ALA A 93 -7.73 3.58 14.97
CA ALA A 93 -7.14 4.69 15.72
C ALA A 93 -6.53 5.75 14.79
N LEU A 94 -5.74 5.31 13.81
CA LEU A 94 -5.01 6.20 12.90
C LEU A 94 -5.91 6.79 11.80
N ARG A 95 -6.96 6.07 11.38
CA ARG A 95 -7.86 6.42 10.26
C ARG A 95 -7.07 6.77 8.97
N PRO A 96 -6.22 5.86 8.46
CA PRO A 96 -5.39 6.12 7.30
C PRO A 96 -6.23 6.38 6.04
N THR A 97 -5.78 7.34 5.23
CA THR A 97 -6.33 7.63 3.89
C THR A 97 -5.53 6.92 2.79
N VAL A 98 -4.27 6.58 3.07
CA VAL A 98 -3.36 5.86 2.17
C VAL A 98 -2.91 4.57 2.85
N MET A 99 -2.90 3.45 2.11
CA MET A 99 -2.31 2.21 2.61
C MET A 99 -1.59 1.45 1.50
N PRO A 100 -0.41 0.88 1.76
CA PRO A 100 0.23 -0.03 0.83
C PRO A 100 -0.56 -1.34 0.79
N ALA A 101 -0.83 -1.85 -0.42
CA ALA A 101 -1.58 -3.08 -0.63
C ALA A 101 -0.74 -4.10 -1.39
N VAL A 102 -0.70 -5.33 -0.88
CA VAL A 102 -0.06 -6.48 -1.53
C VAL A 102 -1.09 -7.60 -1.73
N PRO A 103 -0.96 -8.44 -2.77
CA PRO A 103 -1.97 -9.47 -3.07
C PRO A 103 -2.33 -10.36 -1.88
N ARG A 104 -1.33 -10.74 -1.09
CA ARG A 104 -1.53 -11.57 0.11
C ARG A 104 -2.42 -10.91 1.16
N LEU A 105 -2.31 -9.59 1.33
CA LEU A 105 -3.15 -8.84 2.26
C LEU A 105 -4.59 -8.79 1.75
N LEU A 106 -4.79 -8.52 0.46
CA LEU A 106 -6.10 -8.47 -0.17
C LEU A 106 -6.81 -9.83 -0.05
N ASN A 107 -6.10 -10.93 -0.29
CA ASN A 107 -6.62 -12.29 -0.10
C ASN A 107 -7.05 -12.52 1.35
N ARG A 108 -6.23 -12.12 2.32
CA ARG A 108 -6.57 -12.26 3.74
C ARG A 108 -7.82 -11.46 4.12
N ILE A 109 -7.98 -10.25 3.60
CA ILE A 109 -9.19 -9.43 3.79
C ILE A 109 -10.39 -10.16 3.19
N TYR A 110 -10.27 -10.66 1.96
CA TYR A 110 -11.31 -11.43 1.29
C TYR A 110 -11.74 -12.67 2.09
N ASP A 111 -10.78 -13.48 2.54
CA ASP A 111 -11.05 -14.71 3.30
C ASP A 111 -11.78 -14.40 4.62
N LYS A 112 -11.36 -13.33 5.32
CA LYS A 112 -12.00 -12.89 6.56
C LYS A 112 -13.44 -12.45 6.32
N VAL A 113 -13.67 -11.65 5.27
CA VAL A 113 -15.03 -11.19 4.89
C VAL A 113 -15.91 -12.40 4.53
N MET A 114 -15.42 -13.33 3.71
CA MET A 114 -16.19 -14.51 3.32
C MET A 114 -16.52 -15.43 4.50
N ALA A 115 -15.61 -15.57 5.46
CA ALA A 115 -15.87 -16.30 6.70
C ALA A 115 -16.98 -15.66 7.54
N GLU A 116 -16.99 -14.33 7.69
CA GLU A 116 -18.04 -13.60 8.42
C GLU A 116 -19.42 -13.67 7.74
N LEU A 117 -19.45 -13.75 6.40
CA LEU A 117 -20.69 -13.84 5.61
C LEU A 117 -21.34 -15.23 5.67
N ASN A 118 -20.55 -16.30 5.82
CA ASN A 118 -21.08 -17.67 5.85
C ASN A 118 -22.01 -17.94 7.05
N GLY A 119 -21.99 -17.10 8.09
CA GLY A 119 -22.86 -17.22 9.25
C GLY A 119 -24.28 -16.63 9.09
N SER A 120 -24.60 -15.93 7.99
CA SER A 120 -25.92 -15.31 7.82
C SER A 120 -26.31 -15.08 6.35
N PHE A 121 -27.44 -15.66 5.95
CA PHE A 121 -28.02 -15.49 4.61
C PHE A 121 -28.30 -14.01 4.28
N ILE A 122 -28.83 -13.25 5.24
CA ILE A 122 -29.15 -11.83 5.07
C ILE A 122 -27.88 -11.01 4.83
N LYS A 123 -26.82 -11.24 5.63
CA LYS A 123 -25.53 -10.56 5.44
C LYS A 123 -24.94 -10.85 4.06
N LYS A 124 -24.99 -12.11 3.63
CA LYS A 124 -24.52 -12.54 2.30
C LYS A 124 -25.31 -11.89 1.17
N MET A 125 -26.63 -11.82 1.27
CA MET A 125 -27.49 -11.17 0.29
C MET A 125 -27.17 -9.66 0.18
N LEU A 126 -27.10 -8.96 1.31
CA LEU A 126 -26.77 -7.52 1.34
C LEU A 126 -25.37 -7.24 0.77
N PHE A 127 -24.38 -8.04 1.14
CA PHE A 127 -23.02 -7.92 0.61
C PHE A 127 -22.98 -8.12 -0.91
N ASN A 128 -23.66 -9.15 -1.43
CA ASN A 128 -23.71 -9.40 -2.87
C ASN A 128 -24.40 -8.26 -3.62
N MET A 129 -25.49 -7.71 -3.08
CA MET A 129 -26.15 -6.55 -3.68
C MET A 129 -25.22 -5.33 -3.74
N ALA A 130 -24.50 -5.04 -2.65
CA ALA A 130 -23.53 -3.95 -2.60
C ALA A 130 -22.38 -4.15 -3.60
N MET A 131 -21.84 -5.38 -3.69
CA MET A 131 -20.79 -5.72 -4.64
C MET A 131 -21.26 -5.58 -6.09
N SER A 132 -22.46 -6.09 -6.43
CA SER A 132 -23.02 -5.95 -7.78
C SER A 132 -23.28 -4.48 -8.16
N ALA A 133 -23.77 -3.67 -7.22
CA ALA A 133 -23.92 -2.23 -7.45
C ALA A 133 -22.57 -1.57 -7.72
N LYS A 134 -21.54 -1.89 -6.93
CA LYS A 134 -20.20 -1.31 -7.10
C LYS A 134 -19.53 -1.74 -8.40
N GLU A 135 -19.66 -3.01 -8.78
CA GLU A 135 -19.19 -3.50 -10.07
C GLU A 135 -19.87 -2.79 -11.24
N GLY A 136 -21.17 -2.49 -11.12
CA GLY A 136 -21.92 -1.71 -12.10
C GLY A 136 -21.35 -0.29 -12.26
N GLU A 137 -21.04 0.39 -11.16
CA GLU A 137 -20.38 1.70 -11.17
C GLU A 137 -19.00 1.64 -11.82
N ILE A 138 -18.16 0.69 -11.42
CA ILE A 138 -16.79 0.56 -11.95
C ILE A 138 -16.83 0.30 -13.47
N LYS A 139 -17.75 -0.55 -13.93
CA LYS A 139 -17.94 -0.78 -15.37
C LYS A 139 -18.32 0.51 -16.08
N ARG A 140 -19.28 1.29 -15.54
CA ARG A 140 -19.66 2.61 -16.10
C ARG A 140 -18.51 3.61 -16.13
N CYS A 141 -17.74 3.74 -15.06
CA CYS A 141 -16.58 4.63 -15.00
C CYS A 141 -15.47 4.22 -15.99
N ARG A 142 -15.32 2.93 -16.28
CA ARG A 142 -14.32 2.44 -17.25
C ARG A 142 -14.68 2.78 -18.71
N TYR A 143 -15.93 3.17 -19.00
CA TYR A 143 -16.35 3.70 -20.30
C TYR A 143 -16.26 5.23 -20.41
N LEU A 144 -15.80 5.91 -19.35
CA LEU A 144 -15.70 7.38 -19.26
C LEU A 144 -14.25 7.88 -19.15
N VAL A 145 -13.26 7.00 -19.32
CA VAL A 145 -11.83 7.34 -19.37
C VAL A 145 -11.25 6.84 -20.68
#